data_AF-A0AB39XMB0-F1
#
_entry.id   AF-A0AB39XMB0-F1
#
_cell.length_a   1.000
_cell.length_b   1.000
_cell.length_c   1.000
_cell.angle_alpha   90.00
_cell.angle_beta   90.00
_cell.angle_gamma   90.00
#
_symmetry.space_group_name_H-M   'P 1'
#
loop_
_entity.id
_entity.type
_entity.pdbx_description
1 polymer ?
#
loop_
_entity_poly.entity_id
_entity_poly.type
_entity_poly.pdbx_seq_one_letter_code
_entity_poly.pdbx_strand_id
1 'polypeptide(L)'
;MADDPRNYIEQTQARAVAYEGKELSPDEMAKHFAKAEMDERVNILDQLDRDMSGGELNLNEAARLHGYVKALQGMHHTLRKVGR
;
A
#
# COMPACT_ATOMS: atom_id res chain seq x y z
N MET A 1 -4.00 -20.59 -8.34
CA MET A 1 -4.73 -19.37 -7.93
C MET A 1 -4.38 -18.33 -8.97
N ALA A 2 -5.37 -17.70 -9.62
CA ALA A 2 -5.09 -16.68 -10.63
C ALA A 2 -4.33 -15.53 -9.95
N ASP A 3 -3.20 -15.12 -10.52
CA ASP A 3 -2.47 -13.94 -10.08
C ASP A 3 -3.42 -12.74 -10.24
N ASP A 4 -3.94 -12.24 -9.12
CA ASP A 4 -4.76 -11.03 -9.11
C ASP A 4 -3.87 -9.88 -9.61
N PRO A 5 -4.16 -9.28 -10.78
CA PRO A 5 -3.30 -8.26 -11.38
C PRO A 5 -3.30 -6.95 -10.59
N ARG A 6 -4.11 -6.85 -9.54
CA ARG A 6 -4.24 -5.68 -8.69
C ARG A 6 -2.99 -5.46 -7.85
N ASN A 7 -2.60 -4.21 -7.69
CA ASN A 7 -1.51 -3.84 -6.80
C ASN A 7 -1.91 -4.02 -5.32
N TYR A 8 -0.93 -3.94 -4.41
CA TYR A 8 -1.18 -4.13 -2.97
C TYR A 8 -2.28 -3.22 -2.41
N ILE A 9 -2.30 -1.94 -2.83
CA ILE A 9 -3.30 -0.96 -2.35
C ILE A 9 -4.69 -1.39 -2.80
N GLU A 10 -4.85 -1.72 -4.08
CA GLU A 10 -6.12 -2.17 -4.66
C GLU A 10 -6.62 -3.47 -4.03
N GLN A 11 -5.74 -4.45 -3.81
CA GLN A 11 -6.10 -5.69 -3.12
C GLN A 11 -6.56 -5.42 -1.69
N THR A 12 -5.85 -4.54 -0.97
CA THR A 12 -6.17 -4.19 0.41
C THR A 12 -7.48 -3.40 0.48
N GLN A 13 -7.73 -2.47 -0.44
CA GLN A 13 -9.00 -1.76 -0.55
C GLN A 13 -10.15 -2.69 -0.88
N ALA A 14 -9.97 -3.59 -1.86
CA ALA A 14 -10.99 -4.55 -2.25
C ALA A 14 -11.39 -5.47 -1.09
N ARG A 15 -10.41 -5.92 -0.29
CA ARG A 15 -10.66 -6.68 0.94
C ARG A 15 -11.42 -5.83 1.96
N ALA A 16 -10.98 -4.61 2.23
CA ALA A 16 -11.64 -3.74 3.20
C ALA A 16 -13.10 -3.44 2.81
N VAL A 17 -13.37 -3.15 1.54
CA VAL A 17 -14.73 -2.96 1.05
C VAL A 17 -15.56 -4.25 1.21
N ALA A 18 -14.98 -5.42 0.93
CA ALA A 18 -15.67 -6.69 1.05
C ALA A 18 -15.99 -7.10 2.50
N TYR A 19 -15.09 -6.80 3.46
CA TYR A 19 -15.24 -7.22 4.86
C TYR A 19 -15.82 -6.14 5.78
N GLU A 20 -15.48 -4.87 5.55
CA GLU A 20 -15.83 -3.73 6.40
C GLU A 20 -16.87 -2.78 5.75
N GLY A 21 -17.17 -2.97 4.46
CA GLY A 21 -18.11 -2.13 3.71
C GLY A 21 -17.60 -0.73 3.40
N LYS A 22 -16.31 -0.45 3.62
CA LYS A 22 -15.69 0.86 3.37
C LYS A 22 -14.27 0.72 2.82
N GLU A 23 -13.83 1.75 2.11
CA GLU A 23 -12.42 1.91 1.75
C GLU A 23 -11.59 2.34 2.97
N LEU A 24 -10.34 1.89 3.06
CA LEU A 24 -9.40 2.31 4.09
C LEU A 24 -8.82 3.67 3.74
N SER A 25 -8.69 4.52 4.75
CA SER A 25 -7.83 5.71 4.69
C SER A 25 -6.34 5.33 4.58
N PRO A 26 -5.46 6.25 4.11
CA PRO A 26 -4.02 6.02 4.10
C PRO A 26 -3.44 5.62 5.46
N ASP A 27 -3.95 6.21 6.55
CA ASP A 27 -3.51 5.92 7.91
C ASP A 27 -3.94 4.52 8.37
N GLU A 28 -5.17 4.10 8.04
CA GLU A 28 -5.63 2.73 8.31
C GLU A 28 -4.77 1.74 7.52
N MET A 29 -4.53 2.00 6.23
CA MET A 29 -3.68 1.14 5.41
C MET A 29 -2.25 1.02 5.93
N ALA A 30 -1.67 2.12 6.41
CA ALA A 30 -0.36 2.12 7.06
C ALA A 30 -0.34 1.24 8.32
N LYS A 31 -1.44 1.19 9.10
CA LYS A 31 -1.56 0.27 10.25
C LYS A 31 -1.67 -1.19 9.81
N HIS A 32 -2.33 -1.49 8.70
CA HIS A 32 -2.35 -2.85 8.13
C HIS A 32 -0.95 -3.26 7.67
N PHE A 33 -0.26 -2.38 6.95
CA PHE A 33 1.12 -2.59 6.51
C PHE A 33 2.09 -2.75 7.68
N ALA A 34 1.88 -2.06 8.79
CA ALA A 34 2.66 -2.20 10.02
C ALA A 34 2.52 -3.59 10.69
N LYS A 35 1.59 -4.44 10.26
CA LYS A 35 1.46 -5.82 10.74
C LYS A 35 2.26 -6.83 9.90
N ALA A 36 2.59 -6.47 8.66
CA ALA A 36 3.43 -7.30 7.79
C ALA A 36 4.86 -7.38 8.32
N GLU A 37 5.58 -8.45 8.00
CA GLU A 37 6.99 -8.60 8.37
C GLU A 37 7.90 -7.65 7.56
N MET A 38 9.15 -7.46 8.01
CA MET A 38 10.03 -6.44 7.41
C MET A 38 10.37 -6.72 5.94
N ASP A 39 10.61 -7.98 5.60
CA ASP A 39 10.84 -8.46 4.22
C ASP A 39 9.61 -8.26 3.35
N GLU A 40 8.43 -8.60 3.86
CA GLU A 40 7.16 -8.41 3.17
C GLU A 40 6.89 -6.92 2.90
N ARG A 41 7.16 -6.05 3.88
CA ARG A 41 7.02 -4.59 3.72
C ARG A 41 7.93 -4.02 2.62
N VAL A 42 9.16 -4.50 2.51
CA VAL A 42 10.08 -4.08 1.46
C VAL A 42 9.56 -4.52 0.10
N ASN A 43 9.13 -5.78 -0.02
CA ASN A 43 8.55 -6.30 -1.26
C ASN A 43 7.30 -5.54 -1.71
N ILE A 44 6.41 -5.19 -0.77
CA ILE A 44 5.22 -4.38 -1.04
C ILE A 44 5.61 -3.00 -1.58
N LEU A 45 6.58 -2.32 -0.96
CA LEU A 45 7.02 -1.00 -1.41
C LEU A 45 7.69 -1.06 -2.79
N ASP A 46 8.52 -2.07 -3.05
CA ASP A 46 9.17 -2.28 -4.34
C ASP A 46 8.15 -2.57 -5.45
N GLN A 47 7.11 -3.36 -5.16
CA GLN A 47 6.04 -3.62 -6.11
C GLN A 47 5.26 -2.35 -6.43
N LEU A 48 4.89 -1.56 -5.41
CA LEU A 48 4.18 -0.30 -5.61
C LEU A 48 4.98 0.73 -6.40
N ASP A 49 6.30 0.79 -6.21
CA ASP A 49 7.17 1.67 -6.98
C ASP A 49 7.18 1.29 -8.47
N ARG A 50 7.25 -0.02 -8.77
CA ARG A 50 7.14 -0.53 -10.15
C ARG A 50 5.79 -0.21 -10.76
N ASP A 51 4.71 -0.42 -10.02
CA ASP A 51 3.33 -0.15 -10.48
C ASP A 51 3.12 1.33 -10.80
N MET A 52 3.66 2.24 -9.98
CA MET A 52 3.61 3.68 -10.24
C MET A 52 4.48 4.12 -11.43
N SER A 53 5.59 3.42 -11.69
CA SER A 53 6.49 3.75 -12.80
C SER A 53 6.02 3.22 -14.16
N GLY A 54 5.20 2.16 -14.17
CA GLY A 54 4.82 1.42 -15.38
C GLY A 54 3.45 1.74 -15.97
N GLY A 55 2.58 2.46 -15.24
CA GLY A 55 1.19 2.72 -15.65
C GLY A 55 0.93 4.14 -16.16
N GLU A 56 0.14 4.26 -17.23
CA GLU A 56 -0.52 5.53 -17.57
C GLU A 56 -1.63 5.81 -16.54
N LEU A 57 -1.25 6.38 -15.40
CA LEU A 57 -2.19 6.82 -14.37
C LEU A 57 -2.75 8.19 -14.72
N ASN A 58 -4.06 8.38 -14.56
CA ASN A 58 -4.61 9.74 -14.62
C ASN A 58 -4.19 10.55 -13.38
N LEU A 59 -4.25 11.88 -13.47
CA LEU A 59 -3.77 12.77 -12.39
C LEU A 59 -4.44 12.51 -11.04
N ASN A 60 -5.73 12.19 -11.04
CA ASN A 60 -6.50 11.96 -9.81
C ASN A 60 -6.11 10.62 -9.16
N GLU A 61 -5.95 9.57 -9.96
CA GLU A 61 -5.46 8.26 -9.52
C GLU A 61 -4.04 8.36 -8.98
N ALA A 62 -3.16 9.06 -9.70
CA ALA A 62 -1.79 9.30 -9.27
C ALA A 62 -1.73 10.05 -7.93
N ALA A 63 -2.52 11.12 -7.77
CA ALA A 63 -2.56 11.88 -6.51
C ALA A 63 -3.08 11.02 -5.34
N ARG A 64 -4.11 10.20 -5.60
CA ARG A 64 -4.66 9.27 -4.61
C ARG A 64 -3.61 8.24 -4.20
N LEU A 65 -3.02 7.53 -5.16
CA LEU A 65 -2.00 6.49 -4.91
C LEU A 65 -0.78 7.04 -4.19
N HIS A 66 -0.31 8.22 -4.60
CA HIS A 66 0.83 8.87 -3.95
C HIS A 66 0.58 9.14 -2.45
N GLY A 67 -0.65 9.50 -2.07
CA GLY A 67 -1.04 9.67 -0.67
C GLY A 67 -0.88 8.38 0.15
N TYR A 68 -1.34 7.25 -0.40
CA TYR A 68 -1.18 5.93 0.22
C TYR A 68 0.29 5.52 0.32
N VAL A 69 1.04 5.59 -0.78
CA VAL A 69 2.46 5.18 -0.81
C VAL A 69 3.28 5.98 0.19
N LYS A 70 3.05 7.29 0.27
CA LYS A 70 3.75 8.15 1.23
C LYS A 70 3.46 7.75 2.68
N ALA A 71 2.23 7.37 3.01
CA ALA A 71 1.87 6.89 4.34
C ALA A 71 2.59 5.56 4.68
N LEU A 72 2.64 4.63 3.71
CA LEU A 72 3.35 3.36 3.86
C LEU A 72 4.86 3.55 4.08
N GLN A 73 5.50 4.40 3.27
CA GLN A 73 6.92 4.73 3.40
C GLN A 73 7.23 5.39 4.75
N GLY A 74 6.40 6.35 5.18
CA GLY A 74 6.55 7.00 6.49
C GLY A 74 6.45 6.01 7.65
N MET A 75 5.49 5.08 7.58
CA MET A 75 5.34 4.02 8.56
C MET A 75 6.54 3.06 8.56
N HIS A 76 7.00 2.61 7.39
CA HIS A 76 8.20 1.77 7.26
C HIS A 76 9.42 2.41 7.93
N HIS A 77 9.67 3.69 7.62
CA HIS A 77 10.78 4.45 8.20
C HIS A 77 10.68 4.57 9.72
N THR A 78 9.48 4.80 10.23
CA THR A 78 9.21 4.91 11.67
C THR A 78 9.52 3.59 12.37
N LEU A 79 9.01 2.47 11.84
CA LEU A 79 9.22 1.14 12.42
C LEU A 79 10.70 0.71 12.35
N ARG A 80 11.41 1.05 11.27
CA ARG A 80 12.85 0.79 11.15
C ARG A 80 13.69 1.58 12.16
N LYS A 81 13.28 2.80 12.51
CA LYS A 81 13.95 3.61 13.55
C LYS A 81 13.75 3.05 14.95
N VAL A 82 12.56 2.51 15.25
CA VAL A 82 12.22 1.95 16.57
C VAL A 82 12.89 0.60 16.81
N GLY A 83 13.17 -0.17 15.75
CA GLY A 83 13.89 -1.45 15.83
C GLY A 83 15.43 -1.34 15.85
N ARG A 84 15.99 -0.14 16.01
CA ARG A 84 17.44 0.13 16.14
C ARG A 84 17.75 0.57 17.56
#